data_AF-A0A022QDS9-F1
#
_entry.id   AF-A0A022QDS9-F1
#
_cell.length_a   1.000
_cell.length_b   1.000
_cell.length_c   1.000
_cell.angle_alpha   90.00
_cell.angle_beta   90.00
_cell.angle_gamma   90.00
#
_symmetry.space_group_name_H-M   'P 1'
#
loop_
_entity.id
_entity.type
_entity.pdbx_description
1 polymer ?
#
loop_
_entity_poly.entity_id
_entity_poly.type
_entity_poly.pdbx_seq_one_letter_code
_entity_poly.pdbx_strand_id
1 'polypeptide(L)'
;MGDSEGMYTVDEALSTVGFGKYQALLLAYGGLGWIAEAMELMILSLIGSSLQSEWLLSPSQKSLISTVVFAGMLVGAYLWGFVSDTYGRKKGILGVTTITSVAGLLSAFSPNYASLIVLRCVTGVGLGGMYIFNSWFLEFVPTPNRGVWMIVFSSFWTVGTILEAALAWIVVPSFGWRWLLALSSVPSFIVLVLYCLAPESPRFLCAKGRINEARNILEKAASVNRKLLPSGILVSDQRQDDSENTSLLSPRTDNAKSGSSSLLILFSRKLIRTNLLLWLLFFGNTFSYYGIVLLTSELSSDQSKCGGIALHSQKSQNSSLYTDVFVTSLAEVPGLIFSALIVDRVGRKLSMVTMFVLASVLLLPLSTNPNKEVLTV
;
A
#
# COMPACT_ATOMS: atom_id res chain seq x y z
N MET A 1 -1.38 39.34 -36.21
CA MET A 1 -1.77 37.91 -36.27
C MET A 1 -1.63 37.40 -34.85
N GLY A 2 -2.75 37.16 -34.17
CA GLY A 2 -2.73 36.69 -32.79
C GLY A 2 -2.31 35.23 -32.78
N ASP A 3 -1.18 34.94 -32.14
CA ASP A 3 -0.77 33.58 -31.86
C ASP A 3 -1.89 32.92 -31.06
N SER A 4 -2.55 31.94 -31.66
CA SER A 4 -3.38 31.00 -30.93
C SER A 4 -2.46 30.24 -29.99
N GLU A 5 -2.33 30.74 -28.74
CA GLU A 5 -1.59 30.05 -27.69
C GLU A 5 -2.09 28.61 -27.62
N GLY A 6 -1.20 27.65 -27.94
CA GLY A 6 -1.53 26.24 -27.89
C GLY A 6 -2.13 25.88 -26.53
N MET A 7 -3.09 24.97 -26.47
CA MET A 7 -3.57 24.42 -25.21
C MET A 7 -2.97 23.03 -25.05
N TYR A 8 -2.55 22.69 -23.84
CA TYR A 8 -2.09 21.34 -23.54
C TYR A 8 -2.63 20.84 -22.20
N THR A 9 -2.77 19.53 -22.08
CA THR A 9 -3.29 18.88 -20.87
C THR A 9 -2.17 18.42 -19.93
N VAL A 10 -2.52 18.04 -18.70
CA VAL A 10 -1.54 17.46 -17.75
C VAL A 10 -0.92 16.18 -18.33
N ASP A 11 -1.71 15.38 -19.03
CA ASP A 11 -1.25 14.11 -19.60
C ASP A 11 -0.30 14.32 -20.77
N GLU A 12 -0.54 15.33 -21.61
CA GLU A 12 0.40 15.75 -22.65
C GLU A 12 1.70 16.27 -22.04
N ALA A 13 1.61 17.15 -21.04
CA ALA A 13 2.78 17.67 -20.34
C ALA A 13 3.65 16.55 -19.74
N LEU A 14 3.03 15.60 -19.02
CA LEU A 14 3.73 14.46 -18.45
C LEU A 14 4.30 13.53 -19.52
N SER A 15 3.60 13.35 -20.64
CA SER A 15 4.09 12.53 -21.76
C SER A 15 5.31 13.16 -22.45
N THR A 16 5.31 14.48 -22.65
CA THR A 16 6.47 15.22 -23.20
C THR A 16 7.66 15.18 -22.24
N VAL A 17 7.42 15.45 -20.94
CA VAL A 17 8.45 15.37 -19.91
C VAL A 17 9.00 13.95 -19.77
N GLY A 18 8.14 12.94 -19.91
CA GLY A 18 8.51 11.53 -19.78
C GLY A 18 8.98 11.16 -18.37
N PHE A 19 9.39 9.90 -18.19
CA PHE A 19 9.98 9.44 -16.94
C PHE A 19 11.45 9.85 -16.85
N GLY A 20 11.83 10.62 -15.84
CA GLY A 20 13.21 11.05 -15.61
C GLY A 20 13.59 11.09 -14.14
N LYS A 21 14.61 11.87 -13.81
CA LYS A 21 15.14 11.99 -12.43
C LYS A 21 14.08 12.45 -11.44
N TYR A 22 13.17 13.34 -11.87
CA TYR A 22 12.09 13.81 -11.02
C TYR A 22 11.18 12.67 -10.60
N GLN A 23 10.66 11.89 -11.55
CA GLN A 23 9.80 10.74 -11.26
C GLN A 23 10.54 9.64 -10.51
N ALA A 24 11.83 9.44 -10.75
CA ALA A 24 12.65 8.51 -9.96
C ALA A 24 12.75 8.91 -8.49
N LEU A 25 12.86 10.21 -8.18
CA LEU A 25 12.82 10.72 -6.79
C LEU A 25 11.44 10.51 -6.16
N LEU A 26 10.36 10.72 -6.91
CA LEU A 26 9.01 10.45 -6.43
C LEU A 26 8.77 8.95 -6.21
N LEU A 27 9.30 8.10 -7.09
CA LEU A 27 9.28 6.64 -6.92
C LEU A 27 10.04 6.23 -5.66
N ALA A 28 11.22 6.80 -5.41
CA ALA A 28 11.99 6.50 -4.21
C ALA A 28 11.23 6.92 -2.93
N TYR A 29 10.63 8.11 -2.91
CA TYR A 29 9.82 8.58 -1.77
C TYR A 29 8.57 7.72 -1.56
N GLY A 30 7.78 7.51 -2.61
CA GLY A 30 6.54 6.72 -2.52
C GLY A 30 6.82 5.24 -2.23
N GLY A 31 7.88 4.69 -2.81
CA GLY A 31 8.34 3.33 -2.57
C GLY A 31 8.88 3.13 -1.15
N LEU A 32 9.56 4.12 -0.56
CA LEU A 32 9.91 4.08 0.86
C LEU A 32 8.69 4.07 1.76
N GLY A 33 7.65 4.86 1.42
CA GLY A 33 6.34 4.76 2.06
C GLY A 33 5.76 3.35 1.95
N TRP A 34 5.78 2.78 0.76
CA TRP A 34 5.27 1.43 0.51
C TRP A 34 6.03 0.34 1.28
N ILE A 35 7.36 0.46 1.41
CA ILE A 35 8.19 -0.38 2.30
C ILE A 35 7.73 -0.27 3.75
N ALA A 36 7.58 0.95 4.25
CA ALA A 36 7.21 1.19 5.65
C ALA A 36 5.85 0.56 6.00
N GLU A 37 4.86 0.72 5.12
CA GLU A 37 3.52 0.15 5.30
C GLU A 37 3.55 -1.38 5.20
N ALA A 38 4.37 -1.96 4.30
CA ALA A 38 4.57 -3.40 4.21
C ALA A 38 5.21 -3.99 5.48
N MET A 39 6.19 -3.30 6.06
CA MET A 39 6.81 -3.69 7.34
C MET A 39 5.80 -3.70 8.49
N GLU A 40 5.00 -2.64 8.64
CA GLU A 40 3.96 -2.56 9.69
C GLU A 40 2.80 -3.56 9.49
N LEU A 41 2.58 -4.09 8.29
CA LEU A 41 1.63 -5.18 8.08
C LEU A 41 2.27 -6.55 8.32
N MET A 42 3.53 -6.73 7.96
CA MET A 42 4.25 -7.99 8.19
C MET A 42 4.52 -8.23 9.68
N ILE A 43 4.79 -7.18 10.47
CA ILE A 43 5.02 -7.31 11.92
C ILE A 43 3.85 -7.97 12.68
N LEU A 44 2.63 -7.89 12.14
CA LEU A 44 1.42 -8.49 12.75
C LEU A 44 1.51 -10.01 12.84
N SER A 45 2.18 -10.67 11.89
CA SER A 45 2.39 -12.12 11.92
C SER A 45 3.52 -12.50 12.89
N LEU A 46 4.46 -11.59 13.15
CA LEU A 46 5.69 -11.87 13.89
C LEU A 46 5.58 -11.58 15.39
N ILE A 47 4.78 -10.58 15.77
CA ILE A 47 4.73 -10.09 17.15
C ILE A 47 3.86 -10.94 18.09
N GLY A 48 2.85 -11.64 17.54
CA GLY A 48 1.86 -12.36 18.34
C GLY A 48 2.47 -13.43 19.25
N SER A 49 3.42 -14.22 18.72
CA SER A 49 4.08 -15.29 19.46
C SER A 49 4.96 -14.75 20.59
N SER A 50 5.69 -13.65 20.35
CA SER A 50 6.51 -13.00 21.38
C SER A 50 5.66 -12.46 22.53
N LEU A 51 4.57 -11.77 22.21
CA LEU A 51 3.65 -11.20 23.21
C LEU A 51 2.92 -12.28 24.01
N GLN A 52 2.55 -13.39 23.36
CA GLN A 52 1.94 -14.53 24.04
C GLN A 52 2.86 -15.08 25.13
N SER A 53 4.17 -15.17 24.86
CA SER A 53 5.15 -15.67 25.83
C SER A 53 5.40 -14.71 27.00
N GLU A 54 5.40 -13.38 26.76
CA GLU A 54 5.68 -12.39 27.81
C GLU A 54 4.46 -12.11 28.69
N TRP A 55 3.27 -12.00 28.10
CA TRP A 55 2.05 -11.60 28.82
C TRP A 55 1.06 -12.74 29.06
N LEU A 56 1.45 -13.98 28.73
CA LEU A 56 0.62 -15.19 28.92
C LEU A 56 -0.76 -15.05 28.28
N LEU A 57 -0.80 -14.52 27.05
CA LEU A 57 -2.04 -14.19 26.36
C LEU A 57 -2.83 -15.44 25.97
N SER A 58 -4.17 -15.34 26.04
CA SER A 58 -5.05 -16.34 25.46
C SER A 58 -4.95 -16.33 23.93
N PRO A 59 -5.34 -17.43 23.24
CA PRO A 59 -5.39 -17.45 21.77
C PRO A 59 -6.29 -16.35 21.18
N SER A 60 -7.39 -16.03 21.86
CA SER A 60 -8.29 -14.94 21.45
C SER A 60 -7.67 -13.55 21.64
N GLN A 61 -6.82 -13.36 22.65
CA GLN A 61 -6.07 -12.11 22.82
C GLN A 61 -4.99 -11.98 21.76
N LYS A 62 -4.25 -13.06 21.45
CA LYS A 62 -3.25 -13.06 20.38
C LYS A 62 -3.87 -12.66 19.04
N SER A 63 -4.99 -13.27 18.66
CA SER A 63 -5.67 -12.95 17.39
C SER A 63 -6.30 -11.56 17.37
N LEU A 64 -6.70 -11.02 18.52
CA LEU A 64 -7.27 -9.68 18.62
C LEU A 64 -6.24 -8.60 18.22
N ILE A 65 -4.95 -8.81 18.49
CA ILE A 65 -3.87 -7.86 18.14
C ILE A 65 -3.88 -7.53 16.65
N SER A 66 -3.95 -8.54 15.78
CA SER A 66 -4.01 -8.33 14.33
C SER A 66 -5.40 -7.87 13.89
N THR A 67 -6.46 -8.40 14.51
CA THR A 67 -7.85 -8.07 14.17
C THR A 67 -8.15 -6.57 14.34
N VAL A 68 -7.68 -5.93 15.42
CA VAL A 68 -7.92 -4.50 15.64
C VAL A 68 -7.19 -3.61 14.64
N VAL A 69 -6.07 -4.07 14.08
CA VAL A 69 -5.35 -3.35 13.02
C VAL A 69 -6.19 -3.36 11.74
N PHE A 70 -6.69 -4.51 11.30
CA PHE A 70 -7.59 -4.58 10.14
C PHE A 70 -8.90 -3.82 10.35
N ALA A 71 -9.46 -3.83 11.57
CA ALA A 71 -10.62 -3.01 11.91
C ALA A 71 -10.31 -1.51 11.82
N GLY A 72 -9.14 -1.08 12.30
CA GLY A 72 -8.64 0.29 12.12
C GLY A 72 -8.45 0.64 10.65
N MET A 73 -7.88 -0.26 9.85
CA MET A 73 -7.67 -0.07 8.41
C MET A 73 -8.98 0.14 7.66
N LEU A 74 -10.05 -0.55 8.03
CA LEU A 74 -11.39 -0.33 7.44
C LEU A 74 -11.85 1.12 7.63
N VAL A 75 -11.71 1.65 8.84
CA VAL A 75 -12.05 3.04 9.16
C VAL A 75 -11.10 4.00 8.43
N GLY A 76 -9.81 3.72 8.47
CA GLY A 76 -8.75 4.49 7.82
C GLY A 76 -8.94 4.62 6.31
N ALA A 77 -9.28 3.54 5.62
CA ALA A 77 -9.45 3.52 4.18
C ALA A 77 -10.54 4.51 3.72
N TYR A 78 -11.64 4.60 4.46
CA TYR A 78 -12.70 5.57 4.18
C TYR A 78 -12.24 7.01 4.48
N LEU A 79 -11.66 7.24 5.66
CA LEU A 79 -11.21 8.56 6.10
C LEU A 79 -10.15 9.14 5.14
N TRP A 80 -9.12 8.35 4.83
CA TRP A 80 -8.02 8.79 3.99
C TRP A 80 -8.40 8.92 2.52
N GLY A 81 -9.31 8.08 2.02
CA GLY A 81 -9.90 8.27 0.69
C GLY A 81 -10.58 9.65 0.57
N PHE A 82 -11.45 9.98 1.53
CA PHE A 82 -12.11 11.29 1.58
C PHE A 82 -11.11 12.45 1.68
N VAL A 83 -10.10 12.32 2.54
CA VAL A 83 -9.07 13.36 2.73
C VAL A 83 -8.26 13.57 1.46
N SER A 84 -7.81 12.49 0.81
CA SER A 84 -7.00 12.54 -0.42
C SER A 84 -7.75 13.19 -1.60
N ASP A 85 -9.05 12.90 -1.73
CA ASP A 85 -9.88 13.45 -2.80
C ASP A 85 -10.31 14.90 -2.54
N THR A 86 -10.55 15.25 -1.28
CA THR A 86 -11.05 16.59 -0.92
C THR A 86 -9.91 17.59 -0.78
N TYR A 87 -8.87 17.23 -0.04
CA TYR A 87 -7.81 18.14 0.40
C TYR A 87 -6.49 17.95 -0.35
N GLY A 88 -6.32 16.85 -1.07
CA GLY A 88 -5.14 16.55 -1.88
C GLY A 88 -4.35 15.36 -1.35
N ARG A 89 -3.55 14.77 -2.25
CA ARG A 89 -2.82 13.53 -2.01
C ARG A 89 -1.72 13.77 -0.99
N LYS A 90 -1.06 14.93 -1.09
CA LYS A 90 0.01 15.32 -0.18
C LYS A 90 -0.49 15.40 1.27
N LYS A 91 -1.69 15.94 1.52
CA LYS A 91 -2.26 15.98 2.88
C LYS A 91 -2.66 14.59 3.40
N GLY A 92 -3.17 13.73 2.51
CA GLY A 92 -3.43 12.33 2.82
C GLY A 92 -2.16 11.59 3.27
N ILE A 93 -1.07 11.72 2.50
CA ILE A 93 0.24 11.13 2.84
C ILE A 93 0.71 11.61 4.21
N LEU A 94 0.68 12.92 4.48
CA LEU A 94 1.09 13.45 5.78
C LEU A 94 0.31 12.81 6.93
N GLY A 95 -1.01 12.74 6.80
CA GLY A 95 -1.87 12.17 7.83
C GLY A 95 -1.60 10.68 8.06
N VAL A 96 -1.55 9.89 6.99
CA VAL A 96 -1.24 8.45 7.04
C VAL A 96 0.10 8.23 7.72
N THR A 97 1.17 8.83 7.21
CA THR A 97 2.53 8.62 7.74
C THR A 97 2.66 9.11 9.17
N THR A 98 2.01 10.21 9.55
CA THR A 98 2.05 10.71 10.94
C THR A 98 1.39 9.70 11.88
N ILE A 99 0.21 9.18 11.54
CA ILE A 99 -0.49 8.22 12.39
C ILE A 99 0.27 6.90 12.45
N THR A 100 0.72 6.34 11.31
CA THR A 100 1.44 5.06 11.29
C THR A 100 2.78 5.15 12.02
N SER A 101 3.60 6.18 11.77
CA SER A 101 4.89 6.34 12.44
C SER A 101 4.75 6.54 13.95
N VAL A 102 3.90 7.48 14.40
CA VAL A 102 3.77 7.81 15.82
C VAL A 102 3.12 6.68 16.60
N ALA A 103 1.99 6.14 16.14
CA ALA A 103 1.33 5.03 16.83
C ALA A 103 2.15 3.72 16.75
N GLY A 104 2.83 3.51 15.62
CA GLY A 104 3.80 2.44 15.40
C GLY A 104 4.88 2.42 16.49
N LEU A 105 5.60 3.54 16.63
CA LEU A 105 6.65 3.70 17.63
C LEU A 105 6.12 3.69 19.06
N LEU A 106 5.01 4.37 19.35
CA LEU A 106 4.42 4.36 20.70
C LEU A 106 4.04 2.95 21.15
N SER A 107 3.71 2.04 20.22
CA SER A 107 3.41 0.65 20.56
C SER A 107 4.61 -0.08 21.17
N ALA A 108 5.85 0.29 20.80
CA ALA A 108 7.07 -0.24 21.41
C ALA A 108 7.18 0.09 22.91
N PHE A 109 6.56 1.20 23.33
CA PHE A 109 6.54 1.67 24.71
C PHE A 109 5.26 1.28 25.46
N SER A 110 4.43 0.40 24.90
CA SER A 110 3.19 -0.02 25.54
C SER A 110 3.46 -0.76 26.86
N PRO A 111 2.91 -0.31 28.00
CA PRO A 111 3.17 -0.92 29.31
C PRO A 111 2.29 -2.15 29.57
N ASN A 112 1.19 -2.29 28.86
CA ASN A 112 0.24 -3.38 29.02
C ASN A 112 -0.50 -3.68 27.70
N TYR A 113 -1.19 -4.82 27.69
CA TYR A 113 -1.93 -5.32 26.54
C TYR A 113 -3.01 -4.35 26.04
N ALA A 114 -3.76 -3.69 26.93
CA ALA A 114 -4.82 -2.77 26.53
C ALA A 114 -4.26 -1.55 25.78
N SER A 115 -3.18 -0.96 26.29
CA SER A 115 -2.47 0.14 25.62
C SER A 115 -1.96 -0.28 24.24
N LEU A 116 -1.39 -1.49 24.13
CA LEU A 116 -0.93 -2.02 22.84
C LEU A 116 -2.10 -2.15 21.85
N ILE A 117 -3.23 -2.73 22.27
CA ILE A 117 -4.41 -2.90 21.40
C ILE A 117 -4.93 -1.57 20.87
N VAL A 118 -5.03 -0.55 21.73
CA VAL A 118 -5.46 0.79 21.30
C VAL A 118 -4.48 1.38 20.30
N LEU A 119 -3.18 1.31 20.58
CA LEU A 119 -2.16 1.85 19.68
C LEU A 119 -2.13 1.11 18.34
N ARG A 120 -2.25 -0.23 18.34
CA ARG A 120 -2.35 -1.05 17.12
C ARG A 120 -3.58 -0.71 16.30
N CYS A 121 -4.74 -0.50 16.94
CA CYS A 121 -5.94 -0.01 16.27
C CYS A 121 -5.69 1.34 15.57
N VAL A 122 -5.03 2.27 16.26
CA VAL A 122 -4.66 3.59 15.70
C VAL A 122 -3.65 3.45 14.55
N THR A 123 -2.63 2.60 14.67
CA THR A 123 -1.73 2.25 13.56
C THR A 123 -2.53 1.74 12.36
N GLY A 124 -3.51 0.87 12.59
CA GLY A 124 -4.44 0.38 11.57
C GLY A 124 -5.19 1.51 10.86
N VAL A 125 -5.70 2.50 11.59
CA VAL A 125 -6.34 3.69 11.00
C VAL A 125 -5.37 4.40 10.04
N GLY A 126 -4.08 4.52 10.40
CA GLY A 126 -3.06 5.04 9.50
C GLY A 126 -2.89 4.16 8.25
N LEU A 127 -2.65 2.86 8.44
CA LEU A 127 -2.40 1.87 7.38
C LEU A 127 -3.52 1.80 6.32
N GLY A 128 -4.75 2.13 6.70
CA GLY A 128 -5.89 2.19 5.77
C GLY A 128 -5.66 3.12 4.57
N GLY A 129 -4.77 4.11 4.69
CA GLY A 129 -4.44 5.05 3.61
C GLY A 129 -3.21 4.70 2.78
N MET A 130 -2.62 3.51 2.94
CA MET A 130 -1.38 3.11 2.23
C MET A 130 -1.43 3.30 0.71
N TYR A 131 -2.59 3.06 0.07
CA TYR A 131 -2.72 3.14 -1.39
C TYR A 131 -2.62 4.57 -1.94
N ILE A 132 -2.64 5.59 -1.08
CA ILE A 132 -2.43 6.99 -1.49
C ILE A 132 -1.03 7.16 -2.10
N PHE A 133 0.00 6.49 -1.58
CA PHE A 133 1.35 6.56 -2.15
C PHE A 133 1.40 6.11 -3.61
N ASN A 134 0.72 4.99 -3.91
CA ASN A 134 0.66 4.43 -5.26
C ASN A 134 -0.11 5.37 -6.21
N SER A 135 -1.29 5.82 -5.79
CA SER A 135 -2.10 6.74 -6.60
C SER A 135 -1.40 8.08 -6.83
N TRP A 136 -0.78 8.64 -5.79
CA TRP A 136 0.01 9.86 -5.88
C TRP A 136 1.15 9.72 -6.87
N PHE A 137 1.95 8.65 -6.79
CA PHE A 137 3.06 8.42 -7.73
C PHE A 137 2.56 8.29 -9.17
N LEU A 138 1.50 7.51 -9.41
CA LEU A 138 0.95 7.29 -10.75
C LEU A 138 0.40 8.58 -11.41
N GLU A 139 0.01 9.58 -10.62
CA GLU A 139 -0.40 10.89 -11.13
C GLU A 139 0.77 11.71 -11.71
N PHE A 140 2.04 11.30 -11.50
CA PHE A 140 3.23 11.87 -12.15
C PHE A 140 3.80 11.00 -13.28
N VAL A 141 3.26 9.78 -13.47
CA VAL A 141 3.77 8.83 -14.46
C VAL A 141 3.03 9.03 -15.80
N PRO A 142 3.77 9.10 -16.94
CA PRO A 142 3.16 9.17 -18.27
C PRO A 142 2.28 7.96 -18.57
N THR A 143 1.10 8.18 -19.18
CA THR A 143 0.08 7.15 -19.46
C THR A 143 0.61 5.87 -20.12
N PRO A 144 1.50 5.92 -21.15
CA PRO A 144 1.96 4.71 -21.85
C PRO A 144 2.70 3.71 -20.94
N ASN A 145 3.43 4.22 -19.94
CA ASN A 145 4.34 3.40 -19.12
C ASN A 145 3.77 3.09 -17.73
N ARG A 146 2.54 3.54 -17.42
CA ARG A 146 1.96 3.39 -16.07
C ARG A 146 1.91 1.95 -15.57
N GLY A 147 1.62 0.99 -16.46
CA GLY A 147 1.53 -0.43 -16.07
C GLY A 147 2.85 -0.98 -15.52
N VAL A 148 3.95 -0.73 -16.23
CA VAL A 148 5.29 -1.17 -15.82
C VAL A 148 5.68 -0.51 -14.50
N TRP A 149 5.49 0.80 -14.38
CA TRP A 149 5.83 1.53 -13.15
C TRP A 149 4.95 1.16 -11.97
N MET A 150 3.71 0.71 -12.19
CA MET A 150 2.86 0.15 -11.14
C MET A 150 3.44 -1.16 -10.60
N ILE A 151 3.96 -2.04 -11.46
CA ILE A 151 4.63 -3.29 -11.05
C ILE A 151 5.92 -2.99 -10.28
N VAL A 152 6.74 -2.06 -10.79
CA VAL A 152 7.97 -1.60 -10.11
C VAL A 152 7.65 -0.97 -8.76
N PHE A 153 6.56 -0.20 -8.64
CA PHE A 153 6.13 0.35 -7.36
C PHE A 153 5.70 -0.77 -6.39
N SER A 154 4.95 -1.75 -6.89
CA SER A 154 4.51 -2.89 -6.07
C SER A 154 5.65 -3.74 -5.54
N SER A 155 6.81 -3.82 -6.22
CA SER A 155 7.95 -4.62 -5.72
C SER A 155 8.56 -4.07 -4.43
N PHE A 156 8.38 -2.79 -4.12
CA PHE A 156 8.75 -2.21 -2.83
C PHE A 156 8.02 -2.89 -1.66
N TRP A 157 6.84 -3.48 -1.89
CA TRP A 157 6.13 -4.27 -0.88
C TRP A 157 6.98 -5.44 -0.42
N THR A 158 7.44 -6.25 -1.38
CA THR A 158 8.28 -7.43 -1.14
C THR A 158 9.60 -7.06 -0.50
N VAL A 159 10.17 -5.90 -0.84
CA VAL A 159 11.35 -5.38 -0.15
C VAL A 159 11.05 -5.13 1.33
N GLY A 160 9.90 -4.53 1.65
CA GLY A 160 9.46 -4.30 3.03
C GLY A 160 9.18 -5.58 3.81
N THR A 161 8.51 -6.58 3.21
CA THR A 161 8.24 -7.86 3.87
C THR A 161 9.53 -8.62 4.20
N ILE A 162 10.48 -8.66 3.28
CA ILE A 162 11.80 -9.26 3.49
C ILE A 162 12.60 -8.50 4.56
N LEU A 163 12.58 -7.16 4.52
CA LEU A 163 13.24 -6.31 5.52
C LEU A 163 12.69 -6.58 6.93
N GLU A 164 11.37 -6.64 7.08
CA GLU A 164 10.74 -6.91 8.37
C GLU A 164 11.06 -8.31 8.89
N ALA A 165 10.99 -9.33 8.04
CA ALA A 165 11.35 -10.69 8.42
C ALA A 165 12.82 -10.82 8.85
N ALA A 166 13.73 -10.19 8.10
CA ALA A 166 15.16 -10.14 8.45
C ALA A 166 15.40 -9.39 9.78
N LEU A 167 14.71 -8.25 9.97
CA LEU A 167 14.80 -7.47 11.19
C LEU A 167 14.30 -8.28 12.39
N ALA A 168 13.18 -8.98 12.26
CA ALA A 168 12.65 -9.84 13.31
C ALA A 168 13.60 -10.99 13.66
N TRP A 169 14.21 -11.63 12.65
CA TRP A 169 15.19 -12.70 12.86
C TRP A 169 16.41 -12.25 13.67
N ILE A 170 16.92 -11.04 13.40
CA ILE A 170 18.11 -10.51 14.05
C ILE A 170 17.79 -9.92 15.43
N VAL A 171 16.70 -9.15 15.54
CA VAL A 171 16.42 -8.29 16.70
C VAL A 171 15.67 -9.04 17.80
N VAL A 172 14.64 -9.82 17.46
CA VAL A 172 13.75 -10.40 18.47
C VAL A 172 14.47 -11.35 19.43
N PRO A 173 15.37 -12.26 18.98
CA PRO A 173 16.06 -13.18 19.88
C PRO A 173 16.97 -12.50 20.92
N SER A 174 17.46 -11.28 20.62
CA SER A 174 18.44 -10.57 21.45
C SER A 174 17.82 -9.42 22.26
N PHE A 175 16.89 -8.69 21.65
CA PHE A 175 16.33 -7.45 22.19
C PHE A 175 14.81 -7.50 22.42
N GLY A 176 14.12 -8.50 21.88
CA GLY A 176 12.68 -8.68 22.03
C GLY A 176 11.82 -7.81 21.12
N TRP A 177 10.50 -7.96 21.25
CA TRP A 177 9.51 -7.38 20.33
C TRP A 177 9.40 -5.86 20.39
N ARG A 178 9.73 -5.23 21.53
CA ARG A 178 9.70 -3.76 21.67
C ARG A 178 10.68 -3.10 20.72
N TRP A 179 11.88 -3.66 20.59
CA TRP A 179 12.89 -3.17 19.65
C TRP A 179 12.52 -3.45 18.20
N LEU A 180 11.85 -4.56 17.92
CA LEU A 180 11.29 -4.81 16.59
C LEU A 180 10.32 -3.68 16.20
N LEU A 181 9.29 -3.41 17.02
CA LEU A 181 8.35 -2.31 16.78
C LEU A 181 9.03 -0.94 16.58
N ALA A 182 10.01 -0.62 17.45
CA ALA A 182 10.71 0.65 17.36
C ALA A 182 11.52 0.77 16.06
N LEU A 183 12.26 -0.27 15.67
CA LEU A 183 13.09 -0.27 14.46
C LEU A 183 12.25 -0.36 13.18
N SER A 184 11.14 -1.09 13.18
CA SER A 184 10.21 -1.18 12.05
C SER A 184 9.51 0.15 11.75
N SER A 185 9.37 1.03 12.76
CA SER A 185 8.81 2.37 12.56
C SER A 185 9.77 3.34 11.86
N VAL A 186 11.08 3.04 11.79
CA VAL A 186 12.11 3.96 11.30
C VAL A 186 11.87 4.40 9.84
N PRO A 187 11.59 3.50 8.88
CA PRO A 187 11.27 3.92 7.50
C PRO A 187 10.07 4.86 7.43
N SER A 188 9.03 4.63 8.24
CA SER A 188 7.86 5.51 8.30
C SER A 188 8.23 6.92 8.81
N PHE A 189 9.09 7.01 9.83
CA PHE A 189 9.64 8.30 10.30
C PHE A 189 10.49 8.99 9.24
N ILE A 190 11.29 8.25 8.47
CA ILE A 190 12.06 8.84 7.37
C ILE A 190 11.12 9.45 6.32
N VAL A 191 10.04 8.76 5.97
CA VAL A 191 9.01 9.29 5.06
C VAL A 191 8.38 10.57 5.63
N LEU A 192 8.08 10.59 6.94
CA LEU A 192 7.52 11.76 7.61
C LEU A 192 8.47 12.96 7.56
N VAL A 193 9.77 12.75 7.82
CA VAL A 193 10.79 13.81 7.75
C VAL A 193 10.97 14.30 6.31
N LEU A 194 10.95 13.39 5.34
CA LEU A 194 11.10 13.72 3.92
C LEU A 194 9.80 14.26 3.27
N TYR A 195 8.69 14.34 4.02
CA TYR A 195 7.40 14.80 3.53
C TYR A 195 7.45 16.16 2.80
N CYS A 196 8.30 17.07 3.25
CA CYS A 196 8.47 18.38 2.64
C CYS A 196 8.90 18.30 1.16
N LEU A 197 9.56 17.21 0.75
CA LEU A 197 9.99 16.96 -0.62
C LEU A 197 8.83 16.53 -1.54
N ALA A 198 7.75 15.98 -0.98
CA ALA A 198 6.62 15.49 -1.77
C ALA A 198 5.83 16.68 -2.38
N PRO A 199 5.77 16.83 -3.71
CA PRO A 199 4.85 17.76 -4.36
C PRO A 199 3.39 17.31 -4.19
N GLU A 200 2.47 18.26 -4.32
CA GLU A 200 1.05 17.92 -4.55
C GLU A 200 0.85 17.44 -5.99
N SER A 201 -0.18 16.65 -6.24
CA SER A 201 -0.48 16.20 -7.59
C SER A 201 -0.87 17.36 -8.54
N PRO A 202 -0.25 17.46 -9.73
CA PRO A 202 -0.67 18.38 -10.78
C PRO A 202 -2.12 18.15 -11.22
N ARG A 203 -2.57 16.89 -11.27
CA ARG A 203 -3.93 16.52 -11.66
C ARG A 203 -4.95 17.00 -10.63
N PHE A 204 -4.66 16.79 -9.34
CA PHE A 204 -5.50 17.30 -8.26
C PHE A 204 -5.59 18.83 -8.28
N LEU A 205 -4.46 19.51 -8.46
CA LEU A 205 -4.42 20.98 -8.52
C LEU A 205 -5.20 21.52 -9.72
N CYS A 206 -5.08 20.90 -10.89
CA CYS A 206 -5.89 21.26 -12.07
C CYS A 206 -7.38 21.06 -11.84
N ALA A 207 -7.79 19.92 -11.24
CA ALA A 207 -9.18 19.65 -10.91
C ALA A 207 -9.76 20.64 -9.87
N LYS A 208 -8.93 21.23 -9.01
CA LYS A 208 -9.31 22.30 -8.07
C LYS A 208 -9.21 23.71 -8.66
N GLY A 209 -8.89 23.85 -9.95
CA GLY A 209 -8.72 25.16 -10.62
C GLY A 209 -7.41 25.89 -10.26
N ARG A 210 -6.49 25.26 -9.53
CA ARG A 210 -5.19 25.83 -9.13
C ARG A 210 -4.13 25.61 -10.22
N ILE A 211 -4.41 26.11 -11.42
CA ILE A 211 -3.62 25.86 -12.64
C ILE A 211 -2.17 26.35 -12.50
N ASN A 212 -1.95 27.51 -11.89
CA ASN A 212 -0.60 28.08 -11.72
C ASN A 212 0.31 27.19 -10.86
N GLU A 213 -0.24 26.60 -9.81
CA GLU A 213 0.53 25.68 -8.96
C GLU A 213 0.82 24.36 -9.67
N ALA A 214 -0.15 23.83 -10.42
CA ALA A 214 0.05 22.64 -11.24
C ALA A 214 1.16 22.87 -12.27
N ARG A 215 1.15 24.04 -12.93
CA ARG A 215 2.17 24.46 -13.89
C ARG A 215 3.56 24.55 -13.25
N ASN A 216 3.68 25.17 -12.07
CA ASN A 216 4.97 25.25 -11.36
C ASN A 216 5.56 23.86 -11.05
N ILE A 217 4.72 22.89 -10.69
CA ILE A 217 5.17 21.51 -10.43
C ILE A 217 5.63 20.83 -11.72
N LEU A 218 4.91 21.02 -12.82
CA LEU A 218 5.28 20.49 -14.13
C LEU A 218 6.57 21.16 -14.67
N GLU A 219 6.75 22.47 -14.47
CA GLU A 219 7.97 23.21 -14.83
C GLU A 219 9.17 22.70 -14.01
N LYS A 220 8.98 22.46 -12.71
CA LYS A 220 9.99 21.83 -11.86
C LYS A 220 10.34 20.42 -12.37
N ALA A 221 9.35 19.61 -12.73
CA ALA A 221 9.59 18.28 -13.28
C ALA A 221 10.36 18.34 -14.61
N ALA A 222 9.99 19.25 -15.50
CA ALA A 222 10.64 19.47 -16.79
C ALA A 222 12.10 19.93 -16.62
N SER A 223 12.35 20.90 -15.73
CA SER A 223 13.69 21.41 -15.45
C SER A 223 14.63 20.34 -14.88
N VAL A 224 14.17 19.54 -13.91
CA VAL A 224 14.95 18.45 -13.31
C VAL A 224 15.25 17.35 -14.35
N ASN A 225 14.30 17.10 -15.24
CA ASN A 225 14.47 16.13 -16.33
C ASN A 225 15.20 16.69 -17.55
N ARG A 226 15.60 17.97 -17.53
CA ARG A 226 16.22 18.68 -18.66
C ARG A 226 15.40 18.60 -19.95
N LYS A 227 14.08 18.75 -19.82
CA LYS A 227 13.14 18.80 -20.94
C LYS A 227 12.34 20.09 -20.91
N LEU A 228 11.73 20.41 -22.06
CA LEU A 228 10.83 21.53 -22.22
C LEU A 228 9.38 21.07 -22.07
N LEU A 229 8.55 21.92 -21.47
CA LEU A 229 7.11 21.75 -21.51
C LEU A 229 6.56 22.10 -22.90
N PRO A 230 5.39 21.57 -23.28
CA PRO A 230 4.68 22.03 -24.47
C PRO A 230 4.43 23.55 -24.41
N SER A 231 4.55 24.21 -25.56
CA SER A 231 4.20 25.63 -25.68
C SER A 231 2.69 25.80 -25.54
N GLY A 232 2.24 26.59 -24.56
CA GLY A 232 0.82 26.84 -24.39
C GLY A 232 0.32 27.19 -22.99
N ILE A 233 -1.01 27.21 -22.86
CA ILE A 233 -1.73 27.29 -21.59
C ILE A 233 -2.12 25.87 -21.15
N LEU A 234 -1.82 25.54 -19.89
CA LEU A 234 -2.28 24.32 -19.24
C LEU A 234 -3.80 24.38 -19.01
N VAL A 235 -4.54 23.41 -19.56
CA VAL A 235 -6.00 23.30 -19.40
C VAL A 235 -6.35 22.03 -18.62
N SER A 236 -7.43 22.09 -17.84
CA SER A 236 -8.01 20.91 -17.18
C SER A 236 -8.77 20.06 -18.20
N ASP A 237 -8.57 18.73 -18.17
CA ASP A 237 -9.27 17.76 -19.04
C ASP A 237 -10.81 17.89 -18.98
N GLN A 238 -11.36 18.48 -17.92
CA GLN A 238 -12.79 18.65 -17.74
C GLN A 238 -13.47 19.56 -18.79
N ARG A 239 -12.74 20.36 -19.57
CA ARG A 239 -13.36 21.19 -20.63
C ARG A 239 -13.66 20.45 -21.92
N GLN A 240 -13.14 19.24 -22.12
CA GLN A 240 -13.23 18.56 -23.42
C GLN A 240 -14.56 17.80 -23.62
N ASP A 241 -15.25 17.39 -22.54
CA ASP A 241 -16.56 16.72 -22.64
C ASP A 241 -17.75 17.70 -22.77
N ASP A 242 -17.57 18.99 -22.47
CA ASP A 242 -18.66 19.98 -22.53
C ASP A 242 -18.82 20.67 -23.91
N SER A 243 -17.97 20.34 -24.88
CA SER A 243 -17.96 21.05 -26.19
C SER A 243 -18.72 20.34 -27.32
N GLU A 244 -19.23 19.12 -27.14
CA GLU A 244 -19.94 18.43 -28.22
C GLU A 244 -21.46 18.38 -28.14
N ASN A 245 -22.13 18.82 -27.06
CA ASN A 245 -23.57 19.06 -27.11
C ASN A 245 -24.04 20.05 -26.03
N THR A 246 -24.88 20.99 -26.45
CA THR A 246 -25.81 21.84 -25.66
C THR A 246 -25.38 23.29 -25.45
N SER A 247 -25.58 24.09 -26.52
CA SER A 247 -26.18 25.42 -26.36
C SER A 247 -27.47 25.30 -25.55
N LEU A 248 -27.67 26.21 -24.58
CA LEU A 248 -28.82 26.35 -23.66
C LEU A 248 -28.70 25.57 -22.34
N LEU A 249 -27.97 26.16 -21.39
CA LEU A 249 -28.45 26.56 -20.06
C LEU A 249 -27.25 26.98 -19.20
N SER A 250 -27.30 28.17 -18.61
CA SER A 250 -26.22 28.71 -17.78
C SER A 250 -25.99 27.81 -16.55
N PRO A 251 -24.74 27.50 -16.15
CA PRO A 251 -24.52 26.80 -14.90
C PRO A 251 -24.59 27.81 -13.75
N ARG A 252 -25.75 27.85 -13.10
CA ARG A 252 -25.90 28.42 -11.76
C ARG A 252 -25.01 27.62 -10.81
N THR A 253 -24.19 28.35 -10.08
CA THR A 253 -23.55 27.95 -8.83
C THR A 253 -24.40 27.00 -8.00
N ASP A 254 -23.92 25.76 -7.82
CA ASP A 254 -24.29 24.91 -6.67
C ASP A 254 -23.01 24.29 -6.09
N ASN A 255 -22.35 25.10 -5.25
CA ASN A 255 -21.41 24.60 -4.26
C ASN A 255 -22.18 23.84 -3.17
N ALA A 256 -21.54 22.79 -2.63
CA ALA A 256 -21.74 22.26 -1.29
C ALA A 256 -22.84 21.20 -1.01
N LYS A 257 -23.02 20.19 -1.89
CA LYS A 257 -23.63 18.88 -1.50
C LYS A 257 -22.88 17.63 -2.02
N SER A 258 -21.58 17.75 -2.29
CA SER A 258 -20.83 16.77 -3.12
C SER A 258 -20.10 15.64 -2.35
N GLY A 259 -20.46 15.36 -1.09
CA GLY A 259 -19.83 14.28 -0.31
C GLY A 259 -20.49 12.91 -0.52
N SER A 260 -21.80 12.81 -0.28
CA SER A 260 -22.52 11.53 -0.38
C SER A 260 -23.06 11.23 -1.78
N SER A 261 -23.35 12.26 -2.58
CA SER A 261 -23.79 12.08 -3.97
C SER A 261 -22.69 11.47 -4.84
N SER A 262 -21.41 11.81 -4.61
CA SER A 262 -20.28 11.23 -5.34
C SER A 262 -20.04 9.75 -5.04
N LEU A 263 -20.25 9.30 -3.79
CA LEU A 263 -20.14 7.88 -3.45
C LEU A 263 -21.29 7.07 -4.08
N LEU A 264 -22.48 7.66 -4.19
CA LEU A 264 -23.62 7.02 -4.86
C LEU A 264 -23.43 6.88 -6.37
N ILE A 265 -22.57 7.71 -7.01
CA ILE A 265 -22.18 7.55 -8.42
C ILE A 265 -21.46 6.21 -8.65
N LEU A 266 -20.71 5.71 -7.66
CA LEU A 266 -20.06 4.39 -7.74
C LEU A 266 -21.08 3.24 -7.82
N PHE A 267 -22.28 3.44 -7.28
CA PHE A 267 -23.39 2.49 -7.38
C PHE A 267 -24.28 2.73 -8.60
N SER A 268 -23.89 3.63 -9.51
CA SER A 268 -24.62 3.83 -10.77
C SER A 268 -24.68 2.54 -11.59
N ARG A 269 -25.76 2.37 -12.36
CA ARG A 269 -26.01 1.18 -13.19
C ARG A 269 -24.88 0.89 -14.18
N LYS A 270 -24.09 1.91 -14.55
CA LYS A 270 -22.93 1.82 -15.45
C LYS A 270 -21.68 1.25 -14.76
N LEU A 271 -21.47 1.54 -13.47
CA LEU A 271 -20.24 1.19 -12.74
C LEU A 271 -20.41 0.04 -11.74
N ILE A 272 -21.63 -0.23 -11.26
CA ILE A 272 -21.87 -1.19 -10.18
C ILE A 272 -21.37 -2.60 -10.50
N ARG A 273 -21.52 -3.08 -11.74
CA ARG A 273 -21.02 -4.40 -12.16
C ARG A 273 -19.49 -4.47 -12.08
N THR A 274 -18.81 -3.44 -12.57
CA THR A 274 -17.35 -3.35 -12.53
C THR A 274 -16.86 -3.24 -11.09
N ASN A 275 -17.51 -2.43 -10.27
CA ASN A 275 -17.14 -2.24 -8.86
C ASN A 275 -17.31 -3.52 -8.04
N LEU A 276 -18.43 -4.24 -8.20
CA LEU A 276 -18.65 -5.52 -7.51
C LEU A 276 -17.60 -6.58 -7.91
N LEU A 277 -17.26 -6.65 -9.21
CA LEU A 277 -16.21 -7.56 -9.68
C LEU A 277 -14.84 -7.19 -9.10
N LEU A 278 -14.48 -5.90 -9.06
CA LEU A 278 -13.24 -5.43 -8.46
C LEU A 278 -13.19 -5.70 -6.96
N TRP A 279 -14.28 -5.49 -6.23
CA TRP A 279 -14.35 -5.80 -4.80
C TRP A 279 -14.20 -7.29 -4.53
N LEU A 280 -14.83 -8.15 -5.32
CA LEU A 280 -14.68 -9.60 -5.17
C LEU A 280 -13.23 -10.05 -5.43
N LEU A 281 -12.62 -9.54 -6.50
CA LEU A 281 -11.22 -9.83 -6.84
C LEU A 281 -10.26 -9.32 -5.76
N PHE A 282 -10.48 -8.10 -5.28
CA PHE A 282 -9.65 -7.51 -4.24
C PHE A 282 -9.80 -8.25 -2.92
N PHE A 283 -11.03 -8.63 -2.55
CA PHE A 283 -11.31 -9.45 -1.37
C PHE A 283 -10.59 -10.80 -1.47
N GLY A 284 -10.75 -11.53 -2.58
CA GLY A 284 -10.09 -12.83 -2.78
C GLY A 284 -8.56 -12.71 -2.73
N ASN A 285 -7.98 -11.71 -3.40
CA ASN A 285 -6.54 -11.47 -3.36
C ASN A 285 -6.03 -11.17 -1.94
N THR A 286 -6.71 -10.25 -1.25
CA THR A 286 -6.33 -9.76 0.08
C THR A 286 -6.48 -10.85 1.13
N PHE A 287 -7.60 -11.60 1.07
CA PHE A 287 -7.88 -12.72 1.95
C PHE A 287 -6.83 -13.83 1.78
N SER A 288 -6.50 -14.21 0.54
CA SER A 288 -5.47 -15.21 0.28
C SER A 288 -4.09 -14.75 0.73
N TYR A 289 -3.69 -13.51 0.40
CA TYR A 289 -2.36 -13.00 0.72
C TYR A 289 -2.14 -12.88 2.24
N TYR A 290 -2.97 -12.10 2.94
CA TYR A 290 -2.80 -11.93 4.39
C TYR A 290 -3.17 -13.18 5.18
N GLY A 291 -4.11 -14.00 4.68
CA GLY A 291 -4.44 -15.29 5.27
C GLY A 291 -3.23 -16.22 5.31
N ILE A 292 -2.50 -16.35 4.19
CA ILE A 292 -1.26 -17.15 4.13
C ILE A 292 -0.20 -16.55 5.06
N VAL A 293 0.07 -15.24 4.98
CA VAL A 293 1.10 -14.58 5.80
C VAL A 293 0.87 -14.78 7.30
N LEU A 294 -0.37 -14.61 7.77
CA LEU A 294 -0.72 -14.84 9.17
C LEU A 294 -0.67 -16.33 9.53
N LEU A 295 -1.18 -17.21 8.66
CA LEU A 295 -1.20 -18.65 8.90
C LEU A 295 0.20 -19.26 8.95
N THR A 296 1.14 -18.80 8.12
CA THR A 296 2.54 -19.26 8.14
C THR A 296 3.15 -19.10 9.52
N SER A 297 2.93 -17.94 10.17
CA SER A 297 3.44 -17.70 11.53
C SER A 297 2.83 -18.63 12.58
N GLU A 298 1.54 -18.95 12.45
CA GLU A 298 0.85 -19.88 13.36
C GLU A 298 1.30 -21.32 13.13
N LEU A 299 1.40 -21.77 11.88
CA LEU A 299 1.86 -23.12 11.51
C LEU A 299 3.29 -23.38 11.97
N SER A 300 4.21 -22.43 11.73
CA SER A 300 5.59 -22.51 12.23
C SER A 300 5.65 -22.51 13.76
N SER A 301 4.70 -21.87 14.44
CA SER A 301 4.63 -21.90 15.91
C SER A 301 4.08 -23.22 16.46
N ASP A 302 3.03 -23.80 15.87
CA ASP A 302 2.33 -24.97 16.39
C ASP A 302 2.95 -26.32 15.98
N GLN A 303 3.61 -26.42 14.81
CA GLN A 303 4.38 -27.64 14.44
C GLN A 303 5.45 -28.01 15.48
N SER A 304 5.89 -27.05 16.30
CA SER A 304 6.86 -27.27 17.37
C SER A 304 6.29 -27.87 18.68
N LYS A 305 4.96 -27.96 18.83
CA LYS A 305 4.31 -28.61 20.01
C LYS A 305 4.11 -30.12 19.84
N CYS A 306 4.22 -30.66 18.62
CA CYS A 306 4.05 -32.08 18.35
C CYS A 306 5.35 -32.92 18.49
N GLY A 307 6.50 -32.30 18.82
CA GLY A 307 7.72 -33.00 19.21
C GLY A 307 7.85 -33.03 20.73
N GLY A 308 7.73 -34.22 21.34
CA GLY A 308 7.74 -34.37 22.79
C GLY A 308 9.08 -34.01 23.47
N ILE A 309 8.93 -33.57 24.72
CA ILE A 309 9.91 -33.56 25.84
C ILE A 309 10.94 -32.39 25.90
N ALA A 310 10.97 -31.78 27.10
CA ALA A 310 12.05 -31.01 27.76
C ALA A 310 12.22 -29.50 27.47
N LEU A 311 11.57 -28.68 28.32
CA LEU A 311 12.12 -27.73 29.31
C LEU A 311 13.45 -26.93 29.07
N HIS A 312 14.04 -26.89 27.88
CA HIS A 312 15.25 -26.06 27.63
C HIS A 312 15.33 -25.38 26.25
N SER A 313 14.32 -25.46 25.39
CA SER A 313 14.44 -25.07 23.96
C SER A 313 13.77 -23.75 23.56
N GLN A 314 13.53 -22.80 24.48
CA GLN A 314 12.80 -21.56 24.14
C GLN A 314 13.60 -20.61 23.22
N LYS A 315 14.94 -20.71 23.20
CA LYS A 315 15.82 -19.88 22.35
C LYS A 315 15.97 -20.43 20.92
N SER A 316 15.80 -21.74 20.72
CA SER A 316 15.84 -22.39 19.40
C SER A 316 14.51 -22.24 18.65
N GLN A 317 13.39 -22.29 19.38
CA GLN A 317 12.01 -22.30 18.87
C GLN A 317 11.56 -20.97 18.22
N ASN A 318 12.08 -19.83 18.68
CA ASN A 318 11.78 -18.54 18.07
C ASN A 318 12.65 -18.26 16.83
N SER A 319 13.88 -18.80 16.78
CA SER A 319 14.76 -18.61 15.64
C SER A 319 14.24 -19.30 14.38
N SER A 320 13.56 -20.45 14.51
CA SER A 320 12.97 -21.14 13.36
C SER A 320 11.83 -20.34 12.72
N LEU A 321 10.91 -19.77 13.52
CA LEU A 321 9.78 -18.98 13.00
C LEU A 321 10.24 -17.81 12.12
N TYR A 322 11.18 -17.00 12.61
CA TYR A 322 11.64 -15.84 11.84
C TYR A 322 12.43 -16.25 10.59
N THR A 323 13.14 -17.38 10.65
CA THR A 323 13.84 -17.93 9.49
C THR A 323 12.85 -18.43 8.44
N ASP A 324 11.78 -19.13 8.84
CA ASP A 324 10.73 -19.62 7.94
C ASP A 324 10.01 -18.46 7.27
N VAL A 325 9.65 -17.41 8.02
CA VAL A 325 9.00 -16.21 7.47
C VAL A 325 9.94 -15.46 6.52
N PHE A 326 11.24 -15.42 6.81
CA PHE A 326 12.23 -14.83 5.92
C PHE A 326 12.37 -15.61 4.59
N VAL A 327 12.49 -16.94 4.65
CA VAL A 327 12.58 -17.81 3.47
C VAL A 327 11.31 -17.73 2.62
N THR A 328 10.13 -17.77 3.25
CA THR A 328 8.86 -17.62 2.53
C THR A 328 8.68 -16.23 1.92
N SER A 329 9.16 -15.16 2.57
CA SER A 329 9.16 -13.81 2.00
C SER A 329 10.09 -13.69 0.78
N LEU A 330 11.23 -14.40 0.76
CA LEU A 330 12.11 -14.45 -0.41
C LEU A 330 11.43 -15.12 -1.63
N ALA A 331 10.48 -16.03 -1.40
CA ALA A 331 9.72 -16.67 -2.47
C ALA A 331 8.78 -15.71 -3.21
N GLU A 332 8.51 -14.52 -2.66
CA GLU A 332 7.76 -13.47 -3.38
C GLU A 332 8.54 -12.93 -4.59
N VAL A 333 9.88 -12.89 -4.52
CA VAL A 333 10.73 -12.29 -5.58
C VAL A 333 10.59 -13.04 -6.92
N PRO A 334 10.75 -14.38 -6.99
CA PRO A 334 10.47 -15.13 -8.21
C PRO A 334 9.03 -14.93 -8.71
N GLY A 335 8.06 -14.87 -7.80
CA GLY A 335 6.64 -14.65 -8.13
C GLY A 335 6.40 -13.31 -8.83
N LEU A 336 7.04 -12.23 -8.35
CA LEU A 336 6.97 -10.91 -8.98
C LEU A 336 7.61 -10.89 -10.37
N ILE A 337 8.78 -11.51 -10.53
CA ILE A 337 9.47 -11.60 -11.83
C ILE A 337 8.60 -12.38 -12.83
N PHE A 338 8.06 -13.52 -12.40
CA PHE A 338 7.19 -14.35 -13.21
C PHE A 338 5.91 -13.61 -13.62
N SER A 339 5.29 -12.89 -12.68
CA SER A 339 4.11 -12.06 -12.94
C SER A 339 4.40 -10.95 -13.96
N ALA A 340 5.52 -10.24 -13.82
CA ALA A 340 5.92 -9.18 -14.75
C ALA A 340 6.10 -9.70 -16.19
N LEU A 341 6.75 -10.86 -16.36
CA LEU A 341 6.97 -11.48 -17.67
C LEU A 341 5.66 -11.96 -18.32
N ILE A 342 4.72 -12.45 -17.53
CA ILE A 342 3.44 -12.98 -18.02
C ILE A 342 2.47 -11.86 -18.39
N VAL A 343 2.41 -10.78 -17.61
CA VAL A 343 1.48 -9.67 -17.84
C VAL A 343 1.66 -9.04 -19.22
N ASP A 344 2.90 -8.89 -19.68
CA ASP A 344 3.20 -8.28 -20.97
C ASP A 344 2.93 -9.24 -22.15
N ARG A 345 3.05 -10.55 -21.94
CA ARG A 345 2.86 -11.56 -23.02
C ARG A 345 1.43 -12.04 -23.18
N VAL A 346 0.76 -12.28 -22.05
CA VAL A 346 -0.53 -13.00 -21.98
C VAL A 346 -1.69 -12.02 -21.74
N GLY A 347 -1.38 -10.78 -21.35
CA GLY A 347 -2.34 -9.75 -21.04
C GLY A 347 -2.89 -9.85 -19.62
N ARG A 348 -3.31 -8.71 -19.06
CA ARG A 348 -3.63 -8.56 -17.63
C ARG A 348 -4.70 -9.51 -17.10
N LYS A 349 -5.82 -9.68 -17.83
CA LYS A 349 -6.96 -10.49 -17.38
C LYS A 349 -6.61 -11.97 -17.29
N LEU A 350 -6.00 -12.51 -18.33
CA LEU A 350 -5.63 -13.92 -18.39
C LEU A 350 -4.51 -14.22 -17.38
N SER A 351 -3.56 -13.30 -17.22
CA SER A 351 -2.52 -13.38 -16.18
C SER A 351 -3.11 -13.54 -14.77
N MET A 352 -4.08 -12.69 -14.40
CA MET A 352 -4.75 -12.82 -13.09
C MET A 352 -5.43 -14.18 -12.92
N VAL A 353 -6.16 -14.65 -13.93
CA VAL A 353 -6.85 -15.96 -13.88
C VAL A 353 -5.84 -17.08 -13.67
N THR A 354 -4.75 -17.11 -14.45
CA THR A 354 -3.70 -18.12 -14.32
C THR A 354 -3.09 -18.12 -12.92
N MET A 355 -2.80 -16.95 -12.35
CA MET A 355 -2.22 -16.85 -11.00
C MET A 355 -3.19 -17.30 -9.90
N PHE A 356 -4.47 -16.94 -9.98
CA PHE A 356 -5.47 -17.41 -9.02
C PHE A 356 -5.68 -18.93 -9.09
N VAL A 357 -5.70 -19.50 -10.30
CA VAL A 357 -5.79 -20.95 -10.49
C VAL A 357 -4.56 -21.64 -9.93
N LEU A 358 -3.35 -21.15 -10.25
CA LEU A 358 -2.10 -21.69 -9.74
C LEU A 358 -2.04 -21.64 -8.21
N ALA A 359 -2.39 -20.49 -7.61
CA ALA A 359 -2.46 -20.34 -6.16
C ALA A 359 -3.46 -21.33 -5.55
N SER A 360 -4.64 -21.51 -6.16
CA SER A 360 -5.64 -22.47 -5.69
C SER A 360 -5.09 -23.90 -5.71
N VAL A 361 -4.42 -24.30 -6.80
CA VAL A 361 -3.80 -25.63 -6.93
C VAL A 361 -2.70 -25.85 -5.89
N LEU A 362 -1.85 -24.85 -5.65
CA LEU A 362 -0.78 -24.94 -4.66
C LEU A 362 -1.31 -24.95 -3.21
N LEU A 363 -2.50 -24.41 -2.96
CA LEU A 363 -3.16 -24.43 -1.65
C LEU A 363 -3.98 -25.70 -1.40
N LEU A 364 -4.36 -26.47 -2.43
CA LEU A 364 -5.13 -27.71 -2.27
C LEU A 364 -4.51 -28.72 -1.28
N PRO A 365 -3.17 -28.96 -1.28
CA PRO A 365 -2.54 -29.88 -0.33
C PRO A 365 -2.75 -29.51 1.15
N LEU A 366 -2.85 -28.22 1.47
CA LEU A 366 -3.16 -27.76 2.84
C LEU A 366 -4.56 -28.18 3.30
N SER A 367 -5.50 -28.37 2.36
CA SER A 367 -6.87 -28.81 2.68
C SER A 367 -7.03 -30.32 2.81
N THR A 368 -6.19 -31.10 2.13
CA THR A 368 -6.34 -32.56 2.02
C THR A 368 -5.50 -33.35 3.03
N ASN A 369 -4.45 -32.75 3.62
CA ASN A 369 -3.61 -33.39 4.64
C ASN A 369 -3.35 -32.47 5.84
N PRO A 370 -4.27 -32.39 6.83
CA PRO A 370 -4.04 -31.64 8.07
C PRO A 370 -2.98 -32.28 8.99
N ASN A 371 -2.52 -33.49 8.71
CA ASN A 371 -1.49 -34.20 9.49
C ASN A 371 -0.45 -34.84 8.57
N LYS A 372 0.81 -34.36 8.68
CA LYS A 372 2.11 -34.93 8.25
C LYS A 372 2.88 -34.11 7.19
N GLU A 373 4.01 -33.55 7.63
CA GLU A 373 5.33 -33.60 6.96
C GLU A 373 5.41 -33.33 5.44
N VAL A 374 4.85 -32.23 4.93
CA VAL A 374 5.08 -31.82 3.51
C VAL A 374 5.71 -30.43 3.36
N LEU A 375 6.04 -29.72 4.45
CA LEU A 375 6.63 -28.38 4.36
C LEU A 375 8.16 -28.33 4.29
N THR A 376 8.84 -29.46 4.05
CA THR A 376 10.27 -29.47 3.70
C THR A 376 10.47 -29.76 2.23
N VAL A 377 10.52 -28.70 1.41
CA VAL A 377 11.47 -28.55 0.28
C VAL A 377 11.78 -27.07 0.12
#